data_AF-A0A7S2YV32-F1
#
_entry.id   AF-A0A7S2YV32-F1
#
_cell.length_a   1.000
_cell.length_b   1.000
_cell.length_c   1.000
_cell.angle_alpha   90.00
_cell.angle_beta   90.00
_cell.angle_gamma   90.00
#
_symmetry.space_group_name_H-M   'P 1'
#
loop_
_entity.id
_entity.type
_entity.pdbx_description
1 polymer ?
#
loop_
_entity_poly.entity_id
_entity_poly.type
_entity_poly.pdbx_seq_one_letter_code
_entity_poly.pdbx_strand_id
1 'polypeptide(L)'
;VAEERGEALGQTVGYRVRLSSKTSRKTRLTFCTTGVLLKRMESDPHLRGVSYVVVDEIHERGMLEDFLLVMLRDIVAEDGAGTCQARVLLMSATLDADHFANYFGDGTKH
;
A
#
# COMPACT_ATOMS: atom_id res chain seq x y z
N VAL A 1 -8.31 4.99 15.05
CA VAL A 1 -8.51 5.78 13.80
C VAL A 1 -9.97 6.09 13.49
N ALA A 2 -10.86 5.09 13.35
CA ALA A 2 -12.29 5.39 13.14
C ALA A 2 -12.91 6.12 14.34
N GLU A 3 -12.61 5.64 15.56
CA GLU A 3 -13.01 6.28 16.82
C GLU A 3 -12.44 7.70 16.97
N GLU A 4 -11.14 7.89 16.69
CA GLU A 4 -10.50 9.22 16.64
C GLU A 4 -11.17 10.20 15.66
N ARG A 5 -11.86 9.68 14.64
CA ARG A 5 -12.64 10.45 13.67
C ARG A 5 -14.11 10.60 14.04
N GLY A 6 -14.54 10.05 15.18
CA GLY A 6 -15.92 10.07 15.65
C GLY A 6 -16.87 9.26 14.75
N GLU A 7 -16.38 8.26 14.02
CA GLU A 7 -17.20 7.44 13.10
C GLU A 7 -17.13 5.94 13.41
N ALA A 8 -18.15 5.21 12.96
CA ALA A 8 -18.18 3.76 13.04
C ALA A 8 -17.26 3.12 11.98
N LEU A 9 -16.63 1.99 12.34
CA LEU A 9 -15.87 1.17 11.39
C LEU A 9 -16.72 0.77 10.18
N GLY A 10 -16.11 0.87 9.00
CA GLY A 10 -16.75 0.62 7.72
C GLY A 10 -17.46 1.86 7.14
N GLN A 11 -17.43 3.02 7.80
CA GLN A 11 -17.72 4.32 7.15
C GLN A 11 -16.50 4.74 6.32
N THR A 12 -15.81 5.84 6.63
CA THR A 12 -14.66 6.28 5.83
C THR A 12 -13.39 5.51 6.16
N VAL A 13 -13.30 4.91 7.34
CA VAL A 13 -12.21 4.04 7.80
C VAL A 13 -12.72 2.61 7.95
N GLY A 14 -11.97 1.67 7.38
CA GLY A 14 -12.27 0.24 7.46
C GLY A 14 -11.02 -0.61 7.51
N TYR A 15 -11.21 -1.93 7.62
CA TYR A 15 -10.10 -2.88 7.54
C TYR A 15 -10.47 -4.13 6.74
N ARG A 16 -9.44 -4.82 6.26
CA ARG A 16 -9.54 -6.14 5.65
C ARG A 16 -8.35 -7.01 6.05
N VAL A 17 -8.62 -8.07 6.77
CA VAL A 17 -7.66 -9.11 7.15
C VAL A 17 -8.17 -10.47 6.69
N ARG A 18 -7.39 -11.54 6.90
CA ARG A 18 -7.81 -12.89 6.54
C ARG A 18 -9.11 -13.24 7.28
N LEU A 19 -10.13 -13.67 6.54
CA LEU A 19 -11.47 -14.06 7.04
C LEU A 19 -12.30 -12.95 7.73
N SER A 20 -11.84 -11.69 7.76
CA SER A 20 -12.58 -10.61 8.41
C SER A 20 -12.42 -9.29 7.67
N SER A 21 -13.53 -8.61 7.41
CA SER A 21 -13.55 -7.29 6.80
C SER A 21 -14.67 -6.43 7.36
N LYS A 22 -14.38 -5.14 7.51
CA LYS A 22 -15.35 -4.08 7.84
C LYS A 22 -15.08 -2.91 6.90
N THR A 23 -15.59 -3.02 5.68
CA THR A 23 -15.50 -1.97 4.64
C THR A 23 -16.87 -1.77 3.98
N SER A 24 -17.06 -0.61 3.37
CA SER A 24 -18.25 -0.30 2.56
C SER A 24 -17.87 0.55 1.35
N ARG A 25 -18.85 0.90 0.51
CA ARG A 25 -18.66 1.88 -0.57
C ARG A 25 -18.22 3.26 -0.08
N LYS A 26 -18.41 3.57 1.20
CA LYS A 26 -17.96 4.84 1.81
C LYS A 26 -16.51 4.80 2.30
N THR A 27 -15.89 3.62 2.35
CA THR A 27 -14.54 3.45 2.91
C THR A 27 -13.50 4.05 1.98
N ARG A 28 -12.75 5.01 2.50
CA ARG A 28 -11.68 5.75 1.80
C ARG A 28 -10.29 5.36 2.31
N LEU A 29 -10.20 4.93 3.56
CA LEU A 29 -8.99 4.40 4.18
C LEU A 29 -9.24 2.95 4.60
N THR A 30 -8.49 2.02 4.03
CA THR A 30 -8.56 0.60 4.40
C THR A 30 -7.24 0.16 4.98
N PHE A 31 -7.26 -0.28 6.23
CA PHE A 31 -6.13 -1.00 6.84
C PHE A 31 -6.19 -2.46 6.40
N CYS A 32 -5.08 -3.01 5.94
CA CYS A 32 -5.04 -4.43 5.59
C CYS A 32 -3.68 -5.04 5.87
N THR A 33 -3.65 -6.34 6.03
CA THR A 33 -2.38 -7.08 6.16
C THR A 33 -1.69 -7.17 4.81
N THR A 34 -0.36 -7.31 4.81
CA THR A 34 0.48 -7.52 3.62
C THR A 34 -0.11 -8.59 2.69
N GLY A 35 -0.47 -9.75 3.23
CA GLY A 35 -1.06 -10.84 2.45
C GLY A 35 -2.42 -10.51 1.78
N VAL A 36 -3.24 -9.65 2.40
CA VAL A 36 -4.51 -9.20 1.79
C VAL A 36 -4.27 -8.22 0.63
N LEU A 37 -3.24 -7.37 0.75
CA LEU A 37 -2.84 -6.47 -0.33
C LEU A 37 -2.25 -7.26 -1.50
N LEU A 38 -1.31 -8.17 -1.22
CA LEU A 38 -0.73 -9.06 -2.23
C LEU A 38 -1.80 -9.84 -2.99
N LYS A 39 -2.78 -10.42 -2.29
CA LYS A 39 -3.90 -11.13 -2.93
C LYS A 39 -4.77 -10.21 -3.80
N ARG A 40 -4.88 -8.93 -3.45
CA ARG A 40 -5.57 -7.94 -4.29
C ARG A 40 -4.77 -7.63 -5.55
N MET A 41 -3.46 -7.46 -5.43
CA MET A 41 -2.57 -7.17 -6.57
C MET A 41 -2.52 -8.34 -7.56
N GLU A 42 -2.70 -9.58 -7.09
CA GLU A 42 -2.84 -10.75 -7.97
C GLU A 42 -4.05 -10.63 -8.93
N SER A 43 -5.17 -10.06 -8.47
CA SER A 43 -6.39 -9.90 -9.30
C SER A 43 -6.54 -8.53 -9.93
N ASP A 44 -5.90 -7.50 -9.36
CA ASP A 44 -5.90 -6.12 -9.84
C ASP A 44 -4.48 -5.53 -9.70
N PRO A 45 -3.55 -5.90 -10.62
CA PRO A 45 -2.14 -5.52 -10.53
C PRO A 45 -1.91 -4.01 -10.47
N HIS A 46 -2.75 -3.22 -11.14
CA HIS A 46 -2.65 -1.76 -11.18
C HIS A 46 -3.40 -1.06 -10.04
N LEU A 47 -3.96 -1.82 -9.08
CA LEU A 47 -4.72 -1.31 -7.94
C LEU A 47 -5.74 -0.21 -8.32
N ARG A 48 -6.58 -0.48 -9.32
CA ARG A 48 -7.52 0.51 -9.86
C ARG A 48 -8.42 1.09 -8.77
N GLY A 49 -8.53 2.42 -8.76
CA GLY A 49 -9.28 3.17 -7.76
C GLY A 49 -8.55 3.37 -6.43
N VAL A 50 -7.29 2.93 -6.31
CA VAL A 50 -6.41 3.26 -5.18
C VAL A 50 -5.46 4.37 -5.61
N SER A 51 -5.51 5.51 -4.91
CA SER A 51 -4.60 6.63 -5.18
C SER A 51 -3.30 6.56 -4.39
N TYR A 52 -3.32 5.90 -3.24
CA TYR A 52 -2.16 5.79 -2.35
C TYR A 52 -2.10 4.41 -1.70
N VAL A 53 -0.91 3.82 -1.70
CA VAL A 53 -0.56 2.66 -0.88
C VAL A 53 0.45 3.14 0.16
N VAL A 54 0.12 2.92 1.43
CA VAL A 54 1.04 3.20 2.54
C VAL A 54 1.50 1.88 3.10
N VAL A 55 2.81 1.64 3.08
CA VAL A 55 3.44 0.47 3.70
C VAL A 55 4.06 0.92 5.00
N ASP A 56 3.48 0.48 6.11
CA ASP A 56 3.95 0.80 7.45
C ASP A 56 4.94 -0.26 7.94
N GLU A 57 5.86 0.13 8.82
CA GLU A 57 6.88 -0.72 9.43
C GLU A 57 7.71 -1.56 8.44
N ILE A 58 8.13 -0.98 7.31
CA ILE A 58 8.89 -1.69 6.27
C ILE A 58 10.28 -2.20 6.74
N HIS A 59 10.71 -1.85 7.94
CA HIS A 59 11.94 -2.36 8.53
C HIS A 59 11.81 -3.78 9.11
N GLU A 60 10.58 -4.29 9.28
CA GLU A 60 10.36 -5.69 9.61
C GLU A 60 10.67 -6.54 8.37
N ARG A 61 11.92 -7.00 8.26
CA ARG A 61 12.44 -7.78 7.12
C ARG A 61 11.77 -9.16 7.03
N GLY A 62 10.55 -9.20 6.52
CA GLY A 62 9.79 -10.41 6.24
C GLY A 62 9.65 -10.67 4.74
N MET A 63 9.50 -11.95 4.39
CA MET A 63 9.39 -12.41 3.00
C MET A 63 8.20 -11.77 2.26
N LEU A 64 7.09 -11.51 2.96
CA LEU A 64 5.90 -10.93 2.34
C LEU A 64 6.09 -9.43 2.08
N GLU A 65 6.79 -8.74 2.96
CA GLU A 65 7.14 -7.33 2.86
C GLU A 65 8.11 -7.11 1.68
N ASP A 66 9.14 -7.94 1.56
CA ASP A 66 10.07 -7.92 0.42
C ASP A 66 9.34 -8.18 -0.90
N PHE A 67 8.44 -9.16 -0.93
CA PHE A 67 7.65 -9.46 -2.12
C PHE A 67 6.66 -8.32 -2.46
N LEU A 68 6.08 -7.68 -1.46
CA LEU A 68 5.24 -6.50 -1.64
C LEU A 68 6.04 -5.35 -2.26
N LEU A 69 7.28 -5.11 -1.81
CA LEU A 69 8.14 -4.07 -2.37
C LEU A 69 8.44 -4.31 -3.86
N VAL A 70 8.70 -5.56 -4.26
CA VAL A 70 8.89 -5.92 -5.67
C VAL A 70 7.66 -5.57 -6.49
N MET A 71 6.48 -6.02 -6.05
CA MET A 71 5.22 -5.75 -6.74
C MET A 71 4.89 -4.26 -6.82
N LEU A 72 5.18 -3.48 -5.76
CA LEU A 72 4.94 -2.04 -5.73
C LEU A 72 5.94 -1.28 -6.62
N ARG A 73 7.19 -1.75 -6.75
CA ARG A 73 8.19 -1.17 -7.65
C ARG A 73 7.74 -1.28 -9.10
N ASP A 74 7.17 -2.42 -9.50
CA ASP A 74 6.66 -2.61 -10.85
C ASP A 74 5.51 -1.63 -11.16
N ILE A 75 4.58 -1.44 -10.22
CA ILE A 75 3.47 -0.47 -10.34
C ILE A 75 3.99 0.97 -10.48
N VAL A 76 5.02 1.35 -9.71
CA VAL A 76 5.61 2.69 -9.76
C VAL A 76 6.37 2.91 -11.07
N ALA A 77 7.07 1.88 -11.58
CA ALA A 77 7.79 1.96 -12.85
C ALA A 77 6.84 2.12 -14.05
N GLU A 78 5.65 1.50 -13.99
CA GLU A 78 4.61 1.63 -15.02
C GLU A 78 3.91 3.00 -15.01
N ASP A 79 3.96 3.76 -13.91
CA ASP A 79 3.36 5.09 -13.78
C ASP A 79 3.96 6.11 -14.78
N GLY A 80 5.22 5.90 -15.19
CA GLY A 80 5.88 6.69 -16.24
C GLY A 80 5.19 6.63 -17.62
N ALA A 81 4.27 5.67 -17.83
CA ALA A 81 3.48 5.53 -19.05
C ALA A 81 2.09 6.21 -18.96
N GLY A 82 1.75 6.87 -17.84
CA GLY A 82 0.49 7.61 -17.66
C GLY A 82 -0.75 6.75 -17.39
N THR A 83 -0.56 5.47 -17.06
CA THR A 83 -1.62 4.47 -16.87
C THR A 83 -1.85 4.09 -15.40
N CYS A 84 -0.89 4.37 -14.52
CA CYS A 84 -1.00 4.10 -13.09
C CYS A 84 -1.47 5.36 -12.34
N GLN A 85 -2.09 5.17 -11.16
CA GLN A 85 -2.50 6.29 -10.29
C GLN A 85 -2.05 6.10 -8.83
N ALA A 86 -1.54 4.92 -8.48
CA ALA A 86 -1.25 4.58 -7.11
C ALA A 86 0.16 5.05 -6.74
N ARG A 87 0.24 6.08 -5.90
CA ARG A 87 1.49 6.52 -5.28
C ARG A 87 1.83 5.65 -4.09
N VAL A 88 3.10 5.33 -3.90
CA VAL A 88 3.57 4.49 -2.79
C VAL A 88 4.27 5.36 -1.74
N LEU A 89 3.87 5.23 -0.47
CA LEU A 89 4.50 5.84 0.69
C LEU A 89 5.02 4.74 1.61
N LEU A 90 6.32 4.78 1.92
CA LEU A 90 6.96 3.85 2.85
C LEU A 90 7.16 4.55 4.19
N MET A 91 6.78 3.89 5.29
CA MET A 91 6.98 4.35 6.65
C MET A 91 7.80 3.31 7.41
N SER A 92 8.76 3.78 8.21
CA SER A 92 9.69 2.94 8.95
C SER A 92 10.11 3.66 10.24
N ALA A 93 10.22 2.92 11.35
CA ALA A 93 10.88 3.40 12.55
C ALA A 93 12.41 3.53 12.40
N THR A 94 13.04 2.78 11.49
CA THR A 94 14.49 2.82 11.26
C THR A 94 14.83 3.58 9.97
N LEU A 95 15.86 4.42 10.07
CA LEU A 95 16.24 5.37 9.03
C LEU A 95 17.16 4.71 7.99
N ASP A 96 16.60 3.95 7.07
CA ASP A 96 17.31 3.51 5.85
C ASP A 96 16.60 4.00 4.59
N ALA A 97 16.35 5.32 4.56
CA ALA A 97 15.68 5.99 3.45
C ALA A 97 16.48 5.86 2.15
N ASP A 98 17.82 5.85 2.23
CA ASP A 98 18.70 5.74 1.07
C ASP A 98 18.59 4.37 0.40
N HIS A 99 18.51 3.27 1.18
CA HIS A 99 18.31 1.93 0.62
C HIS A 99 16.98 1.84 -0.15
N PHE A 100 15.88 2.32 0.44
CA PHE A 100 14.58 2.32 -0.25
C PHE A 100 14.55 3.28 -1.43
N ALA A 101 15.14 4.47 -1.30
CA ALA A 101 15.22 5.43 -2.39
C ALA A 101 15.99 4.85 -3.58
N ASN A 102 17.10 4.14 -3.34
CA ASN A 102 17.86 3.47 -4.40
C ASN A 102 17.06 2.31 -5.03
N TYR A 103 16.34 1.54 -4.21
CA TYR A 103 15.51 0.43 -4.69
C TYR A 103 14.41 0.88 -5.67
N PHE A 104 13.77 2.03 -5.41
CA PHE A 104 12.75 2.62 -6.28
C PHE A 104 13.32 3.62 -7.31
N GLY A 105 14.54 4.13 -7.13
CA GLY A 105 15.09 5.31 -7.79
C GLY A 105 15.77 5.09 -9.15
N ASP A 106 15.99 3.84 -9.58
CA ASP A 106 16.59 3.54 -10.90
C ASP A 106 15.64 3.75 -12.09
N GLY A 107 14.52 4.46 -11.89
CA GLY A 107 13.54 4.77 -12.95
C GLY A 107 12.93 6.18 -12.93
N THR A 108 13.26 7.07 -11.99
CA THR A 108 12.61 8.40 -11.94
C THR A 108 13.43 9.40 -11.13
N LYS A 109 14.26 10.20 -11.81
CA LYS A 109 14.61 11.53 -11.30
C LYS A 109 13.51 12.49 -11.73
N HIS A 110 12.70 12.89 -10.75
CA HIS A 110 11.75 14.03 -10.71
C HIS A 110 10.71 14.15 -11.82
#